data_AF-A0A1Q6K4S9-F1
#
_entry.id   AF-A0A1Q6K4S9-F1
#
_cell.length_a   1.000
_cell.length_b   1.000
_cell.length_c   1.000
_cell.angle_alpha   90.00
_cell.angle_beta   90.00
_cell.angle_gamma   90.00
#
_symmetry.space_group_name_H-M   'P 1'
#
loop_
_entity.id
_entity.type
_entity.pdbx_description
1 polymer ?
#
loop_
_entity_poly.entity_id
_entity_poly.type
_entity_poly.pdbx_seq_one_letter_code
_entity_poly.pdbx_strand_id
1 'polypeptide(L)'
;MKKLIIKRSNLRDEYILEVTGYVPKELEEDFEHMAESFSEEDKLLIEEIYEEIYKFRRYHKQRNGLLINFQINFEMYPMDGKLMEEVEPIRKVTITFQIRRTFGRWIKELF
;
A
#
# COMPACT_ATOMS: atom_id res chain seq x y z
N MET A 1 1.90 -18.97 -4.61
CA MET A 1 1.46 -17.56 -4.44
C MET A 1 2.58 -16.80 -3.78
N LYS A 2 2.97 -15.63 -4.29
CA LYS A 2 4.01 -14.80 -3.68
C LYS A 2 3.38 -13.89 -2.62
N LYS A 3 4.09 -13.66 -1.51
CA LYS A 3 3.77 -12.66 -0.48
C LYS A 3 4.93 -11.68 -0.41
N LEU A 4 4.61 -10.39 -0.37
CA LEU A 4 5.55 -9.29 -0.13
C LEU A 4 4.98 -8.44 1.00
N ILE A 5 5.83 -8.05 1.95
CA ILE A 5 5.46 -7.16 3.06
C ILE A 5 6.46 -6.01 3.06
N ILE A 6 5.97 -4.80 2.86
CA ILE A 6 6.78 -3.58 2.94
C ILE A 6 6.30 -2.80 4.16
N LYS A 7 7.25 -2.43 5.01
CA LYS A 7 7.01 -1.61 6.19
C LYS A 7 7.81 -0.33 6.04
N ARG A 8 7.13 0.80 6.22
CA ARG A 8 7.73 2.13 6.29
C ARG A 8 7.07 2.88 7.44
N SER A 9 7.85 3.68 8.14
CA SER A 9 7.36 4.45 9.28
C SER A 9 8.03 5.80 9.27
N ASN A 10 7.27 6.84 9.63
CA ASN A 10 7.85 8.12 10.01
C ASN A 10 7.84 8.23 11.55
N LEU A 11 8.06 9.43 12.09
CA LEU A 11 8.06 9.65 13.54
C LEU A 11 6.69 9.39 14.20
N ARG A 12 5.59 9.39 13.43
CA ARG A 12 4.20 9.41 13.92
C ARG A 12 3.36 8.24 13.42
N ASP A 13 3.61 7.77 12.20
CA ASP A 13 2.76 6.83 11.49
C ASP A 13 3.55 5.60 11.02
N GLU A 14 2.92 4.43 11.11
CA GLU A 14 3.39 3.16 10.55
C GLU A 14 2.53 2.76 9.35
N TYR A 15 3.18 2.57 8.20
CA TYR A 15 2.56 2.13 6.95
C TYR A 15 3.03 0.71 6.62
N ILE A 16 2.08 -0.22 6.56
CA ILE A 16 2.31 -1.62 6.22
C ILE A 16 1.57 -1.95 4.93
N LEU A 17 2.31 -2.31 3.88
CA LEU A 17 1.76 -2.81 2.63
C LEU A 17 1.94 -4.33 2.61
N GLU A 18 0.83 -5.08 2.64
CA GLU A 18 0.84 -6.53 2.50
C GLU A 18 0.33 -6.93 1.11
N VAL A 19 1.20 -7.48 0.28
CA VAL A 19 0.86 -7.82 -1.10
C VAL A 19 0.85 -9.33 -1.30
N THR A 20 -0.21 -9.85 -1.92
CA THR A 20 -0.37 -11.28 -2.20
C THR A 20 -0.78 -11.55 -3.65
N GLY A 21 -0.34 -12.68 -4.20
CA GLY A 21 -0.77 -13.18 -5.51
C GLY A 21 0.32 -13.16 -6.57
N TYR A 22 0.01 -12.61 -7.75
CA TYR A 22 0.97 -12.39 -8.85
C TYR A 22 1.66 -11.05 -8.66
N VAL A 23 2.92 -11.08 -8.21
CA VAL A 23 3.74 -9.87 -7.97
C VAL A 23 4.95 -9.92 -8.92
N PRO A 24 4.87 -9.26 -10.09
CA PRO A 24 6.02 -9.12 -10.98
C PRO A 24 7.03 -8.12 -10.39
N LYS A 25 8.30 -8.24 -10.77
CA LYS A 25 9.39 -7.44 -10.20
C LYS A 25 9.17 -5.92 -10.30
N GLU A 26 8.70 -5.44 -11.45
CA GLU A 26 8.37 -4.02 -11.67
C GLU A 26 7.42 -3.49 -10.59
N LEU A 27 6.46 -4.31 -10.17
CA LEU A 27 5.46 -3.94 -9.18
C LEU A 27 6.02 -3.93 -7.75
N GLU A 28 7.08 -4.70 -7.49
CA GLU A 28 7.78 -4.65 -6.19
C GLU A 28 8.42 -3.28 -6.00
N GLU A 29 9.11 -2.78 -7.04
CA GLU A 29 9.70 -1.43 -7.06
C GLU A 29 8.61 -0.36 -6.94
N ASP A 30 7.49 -0.50 -7.66
CA ASP A 30 6.38 0.46 -7.56
C ASP A 30 5.74 0.47 -6.16
N PHE A 31 5.63 -0.68 -5.48
CA PHE A 31 5.13 -0.73 -4.10
C PHE A 31 6.12 -0.13 -3.09
N GLU A 32 7.43 -0.31 -3.29
CA GLU A 32 8.44 0.33 -2.46
C GLU A 32 8.37 1.85 -2.57
N HIS A 33 8.26 2.38 -3.79
CA HIS A 33 8.07 3.81 -4.02
C HIS A 33 6.79 4.36 -3.39
N MET A 34 5.68 3.62 -3.47
CA MET A 34 4.44 4.00 -2.79
C MET A 34 4.63 4.05 -1.26
N ALA A 35 5.31 3.05 -0.69
CA ALA A 35 5.59 3.00 0.74
C ALA A 35 6.45 4.18 1.21
N GLU A 36 7.46 4.53 0.42
CA GLU A 36 8.38 5.63 0.69
C GLU A 36 7.66 6.97 0.65
N SER A 37 6.88 7.21 -0.42
CA SER A 37 6.06 8.41 -0.54
C SER A 37 5.10 8.56 0.66
N PHE A 38 4.50 7.46 1.13
CA PHE A 38 3.63 7.53 2.31
C PHE A 38 4.37 7.87 3.60
N SER A 39 5.63 7.43 3.74
CA SER A 39 6.44 7.74 4.91
C SER A 39 7.09 9.12 4.89
N GLU A 40 7.27 9.73 3.72
CA GLU A 40 7.82 11.08 3.62
C GLU A 40 6.79 12.15 4.00
N GLU A 41 5.51 11.87 3.78
CA GLU A 41 4.42 12.76 4.17
C GLU A 41 4.22 12.74 5.69
N ASP A 42 4.20 13.94 6.30
CA ASP A 42 4.04 14.10 7.76
C ASP A 42 2.69 13.56 8.26
N LYS A 43 1.65 13.62 7.42
CA LYS A 43 0.29 13.14 7.74
C LYS A 43 -0.55 12.99 6.48
N LEU A 44 -0.70 11.77 6.00
CA LEU A 44 -1.65 11.47 4.93
C LEU A 44 -3.06 11.26 5.50
N LEU A 45 -4.03 11.91 4.86
CA LEU A 45 -5.44 11.62 5.07
C LEU A 45 -5.79 10.26 4.44
N ILE A 46 -6.78 9.58 5.02
CA ILE A 46 -7.24 8.27 4.50
C ILE A 46 -7.71 8.42 3.05
N GLU A 47 -8.36 9.53 2.72
CA GLU A 47 -8.81 9.88 1.39
C GLU A 47 -7.65 9.97 0.39
N GLU A 48 -6.53 10.56 0.78
CA GLU A 48 -5.32 10.69 -0.07
C GLU A 48 -4.70 9.31 -0.34
N ILE A 49 -4.65 8.46 0.68
CA ILE A 49 -4.20 7.07 0.53
C ILE A 49 -5.11 6.31 -0.44
N TYR A 50 -6.43 6.46 -0.31
CA TYR A 50 -7.40 5.84 -1.23
C TYR A 50 -7.22 6.31 -2.67
N GLU A 51 -7.05 7.62 -2.88
CA GLU A 51 -6.83 8.20 -4.21
C GLU A 51 -5.56 7.65 -4.86
N GLU A 52 -4.46 7.58 -4.10
CA GLU A 52 -3.18 7.12 -4.61
C GLU A 52 -3.23 5.65 -5.01
N ILE A 53 -3.85 4.81 -4.18
CA ILE A 53 -4.09 3.39 -4.50
C ILE A 53 -5.01 3.24 -5.72
N TYR A 54 -6.01 4.12 -5.88
CA TYR A 54 -6.91 4.07 -7.02
C TYR A 54 -6.18 4.43 -8.33
N LYS A 55 -5.33 5.46 -8.32
CA LYS A 55 -4.46 5.82 -9.45
C LYS A 55 -3.54 4.66 -9.82
N PHE A 56 -2.87 4.07 -8.83
CA PHE A 56 -2.00 2.90 -8.99
C PHE A 56 -2.74 1.73 -9.65
N ARG A 57 -3.92 1.37 -9.13
CA ARG A 57 -4.76 0.31 -9.69
C ARG A 57 -5.11 0.56 -11.15
N ARG A 58 -5.51 1.80 -11.50
CA ARG A 58 -5.89 2.16 -12.86
C ARG A 58 -4.70 2.06 -13.82
N TYR A 59 -3.54 2.56 -13.40
CA TYR A 59 -2.30 2.54 -14.16
C TYR A 59 -1.87 1.10 -14.50
N HIS A 60 -1.79 0.21 -13.51
CA HIS A 60 -1.35 -1.18 -13.73
C HIS A 60 -2.37 -2.03 -14.48
N LYS A 61 -3.67 -1.74 -14.36
CA LYS A 61 -4.70 -2.39 -15.18
C LYS A 61 -4.48 -2.07 -16.66
N GLN A 62 -4.21 -0.82 -17.00
CA GLN A 62 -4.01 -0.38 -18.39
C GLN A 62 -2.67 -0.86 -18.95
N ARG A 63 -1.57 -0.63 -18.22
CA ARG A 63 -0.21 -0.90 -18.70
C ARG A 63 0.13 -2.38 -18.70
N ASN A 64 -0.22 -3.09 -17.62
CA ASN A 64 0.27 -4.43 -17.33
C ASN A 64 -0.85 -5.49 -17.27
N GLY A 65 -2.12 -5.10 -17.48
CA GLY A 65 -3.25 -6.02 -17.43
C GLY A 65 -3.43 -6.69 -16.08
N LEU A 66 -3.13 -5.97 -14.98
CA LEU A 66 -3.27 -6.47 -13.62
C LEU A 66 -4.63 -6.08 -13.03
N LEU A 67 -5.24 -7.01 -12.32
CA LEU A 67 -6.38 -6.77 -11.45
C LEU A 67 -5.88 -6.68 -10.02
N ILE A 68 -6.03 -5.49 -9.44
CA ILE A 68 -5.61 -5.19 -8.08
C ILE A 68 -6.87 -4.93 -7.26
N ASN A 69 -7.06 -5.75 -6.23
CA ASN A 69 -8.02 -5.53 -5.17
C ASN A 69 -7.27 -5.12 -3.91
N PHE A 70 -7.87 -4.28 -3.08
CA PHE A 70 -7.22 -3.82 -1.87
C PHE A 70 -8.22 -3.62 -0.73
N GLN A 71 -7.69 -3.64 0.50
CA GLN A 71 -8.38 -3.29 1.73
C GLN A 71 -7.45 -2.42 2.57
N ILE A 72 -7.99 -1.38 3.20
CA ILE A 72 -7.25 -0.50 4.09
C ILE A 72 -7.80 -0.69 5.51
N ASN A 73 -6.91 -1.00 6.45
CA ASN A 73 -7.19 -1.07 7.87
C ASN A 73 -6.45 0.06 8.58
N PHE A 74 -7.14 0.74 9.48
CA PHE A 74 -6.63 1.90 10.20
C PHE A 74 -6.76 1.67 11.71
N GLU A 75 -5.64 1.81 12.42
CA GLU A 75 -5.57 1.67 13.87
C GLU A 75 -4.95 2.94 14.47
N MET A 76 -5.56 3.46 15.54
CA MET A 76 -5.02 4.59 16.31
C MET A 76 -4.65 4.10 17.69
N TYR A 77 -3.41 4.37 18.10
CA TYR A 77 -2.91 4.05 19.42
C TYR A 77 -2.77 5.33 20.25
N PRO A 78 -3.46 5.46 21.39
CA PRO A 78 -3.22 6.56 22.30
C PRO A 78 -1.80 6.40 22.89
N MET A 79 -1.01 7.48 22.87
CA MET A 79 0.27 7.53 23.58
C MET A 79 0.04 7.43 25.09
N ASP A 80 0.91 6.69 25.78
CA ASP A 80 0.85 6.50 27.24
C ASP A 80 0.88 7.87 27.97
N GLY A 81 0.05 7.99 29.02
CA GLY A 81 -0.48 9.24 29.58
C GLY A 81 0.48 10.26 30.22
N LYS A 82 1.79 10.23 29.91
CA LYS A 82 2.79 11.22 30.37
C LYS A 82 3.34 12.14 29.28
N LEU A 83 2.97 11.93 28.01
CA LEU A 83 3.48 12.68 26.83
C LEU A 83 2.37 13.47 26.09
N MET A 84 1.20 13.63 26.71
CA MET A 84 -0.02 14.11 26.04
C MET A 84 0.00 15.57 25.56
N GLU A 85 0.98 16.40 25.94
CA GLU A 85 0.95 17.84 25.60
C GLU A 85 1.68 18.21 24.30
N GLU A 86 2.52 17.35 23.70
CA GLU A 86 3.34 17.73 22.54
C GLU A 86 3.33 16.77 21.33
N VAL A 87 2.73 15.58 21.43
CA VAL A 87 2.82 14.57 20.36
C VAL A 87 1.45 14.02 19.97
N GLU A 88 1.07 14.19 18.70
CA GLU A 88 -0.14 13.61 18.10
C GLU A 88 -0.14 12.05 18.20
N PRO A 89 -1.32 11.39 18.24
CA PRO A 89 -1.43 9.94 18.39
C PRO A 89 -0.77 9.17 17.23
N ILE A 90 -0.20 8.00 17.55
CA ILE A 90 0.42 7.11 16.55
C ILE A 90 -0.68 6.44 15.72
N ARG A 91 -0.54 6.50 14.39
CA ARG A 91 -1.45 5.82 13.47
C ARG A 91 -0.75 4.66 12.80
N LYS A 92 -1.48 3.57 12.63
CA LYS A 92 -1.02 2.43 11.85
C LYS A 92 -1.99 2.18 10.71
N VAL A 93 -1.48 2.26 9.50
CA VAL A 93 -2.22 2.02 8.27
C VAL A 93 -1.71 0.73 7.65
N THR A 94 -2.57 -0.28 7.61
CA THR A 94 -2.27 -1.56 6.94
C THR A 94 -3.09 -1.66 5.66
N ILE A 95 -2.42 -1.68 4.52
CA ILE A 95 -3.04 -1.82 3.20
C ILE A 95 -2.72 -3.21 2.68
N THR A 96 -3.76 -4.01 2.47
CA THR A 96 -3.63 -5.36 1.91
C THR A 96 -3.98 -5.34 0.44
N PHE A 97 -3.07 -5.78 -0.42
CA PHE A 97 -3.26 -5.94 -1.86
C PHE A 97 -3.38 -7.40 -2.26
N GLN A 98 -4.36 -7.69 -3.12
CA GLN A 98 -4.49 -8.95 -3.81
C GLN A 98 -4.40 -8.72 -5.32
N ILE A 99 -3.41 -9.35 -5.94
CA ILE A 99 -3.05 -9.08 -7.33
C ILE A 99 -3.20 -10.33 -8.17
N ARG A 100 -3.86 -10.16 -9.32
CA ARG A 100 -4.10 -11.21 -10.30
C ARG A 100 -3.82 -10.69 -11.71
N ARG A 101 -3.41 -11.57 -12.61
CA ARG A 101 -3.38 -11.29 -14.04
C ARG A 101 -4.80 -11.28 -14.61
N THR A 102 -5.07 -10.37 -15.53
CA THR A 102 -6.23 -10.51 -16.42
C THR A 102 -6.07 -11.75 -17.28
N PHE A 103 -7.18 -12.47 -17.50
CA PHE A 103 -7.21 -13.69 -18.31
C PHE A 103 -6.62 -13.48 -19.71
N GLY A 104 -7.02 -12.39 -20.38
CA GLY A 104 -6.52 -12.09 -21.74
C GLY A 104 -5.02 -11.86 -21.81
N ARG A 105 -4.40 -11.30 -20.77
CA ARG A 105 -2.96 -11.08 -20.75
C ARG A 105 -2.18 -12.28 -20.24
N TRP A 106 -2.81 -13.14 -19.44
CA TRP A 106 -2.24 -14.44 -19.07
C TRP A 106 -2.11 -15.36 -20.30
N ILE A 107 -3.12 -15.40 -21.18
CA ILE A 107 -3.05 -16.18 -22.43
C ILE A 107 -1.90 -15.70 -23.33
N LYS A 108 -1.76 -14.38 -23.54
CA LYS A 108 -0.70 -13.80 -24.40
C LYS A 108 0.74 -14.07 -23.93
N GLU A 109 0.93 -14.51 -22.69
CA GLU A 109 2.27 -14.85 -22.18
C GLU A 109 2.59 -16.34 -22.30
N LEU A 110 1.55 -17.17 -22.45
CA LEU A 110 1.68 -18.61 -22.63
C LEU A 110 1.81 -19.01 -24.10
N PHE A 111 1.30 -18.19 -25.01
CA PHE A 111 1.24 -18.41 -26.46
C PHE A 111 1.81 -17.20 -27.20
#